data_AF-A0A9E6JWW5-F1
#
_entry.id   AF-A0A9E6JWW5-F1
#
_cell.length_a   1.000
_cell.length_b   1.000
_cell.length_c   1.000
_cell.angle_alpha   90.00
_cell.angle_beta   90.00
_cell.angle_gamma   90.00
#
_symmetry.space_group_name_H-M   'P 1'
#
loop_
_entity.id
_entity.type
_entity.pdbx_description
1 polymer ?
#
loop_
_entity_poly.entity_id
_entity_poly.type
_entity_poly.pdbx_seq_one_letter_code
_entity_poly.pdbx_strand_id
1 'polypeptide(L)'
;MNNSLAIINKMNELGAAKEPFIFIIDFEMKEPLVLPLKNINASEILFDINGTANVSAQTERTTFYFHKFPMSYKVYKKAYDIVNKNLNYGNSFLVNLTFPTKIKTNLSLKDIFLRSKAKYKLLYKDQFVVFSPEIFVQITEDGVISSFPMKGTIDASIKNAENIIINDKKEYAEHCTIVDLIRNDLSIVAKDVYVKKFRYIDRIITHEKELLQVSSCISGKSLKMISPIFLLKSASSFPEI
;
A
#
# COMPACT_ATOMS: atom_id res chain seq x y z
N MET A 1 25.99 -9.75 -11.25
CA MET A 1 25.12 -10.82 -10.68
C MET A 1 23.88 -10.15 -10.11
N ASN A 2 22.68 -10.57 -10.54
CA ASN A 2 21.42 -9.86 -10.29
C ASN A 2 21.18 -9.57 -8.80
N ASN A 3 21.22 -8.29 -8.42
CA ASN A 3 20.97 -7.79 -7.06
C ASN A 3 19.67 -8.39 -6.47
N SER A 4 18.66 -8.62 -7.32
CA SER A 4 17.38 -9.23 -6.93
C SER A 4 17.50 -10.66 -6.40
N LEU A 5 18.39 -11.51 -6.94
CA LEU A 5 18.50 -12.90 -6.48
C LEU A 5 19.17 -12.99 -5.12
N ALA A 6 20.20 -12.17 -4.89
CA ALA A 6 20.87 -12.08 -3.60
C ALA A 6 19.90 -11.63 -2.49
N ILE A 7 19.04 -10.66 -2.80
CA ILE A 7 18.03 -10.14 -1.87
C ILE A 7 16.95 -11.18 -1.57
N ILE A 8 16.46 -11.91 -2.58
CA ILE A 8 15.51 -13.01 -2.37
C ILE A 8 16.12 -14.07 -1.44
N ASN A 9 17.37 -14.48 -1.69
CA ASN A 9 18.05 -15.46 -0.86
C ASN A 9 18.22 -14.96 0.58
N LYS A 10 18.64 -13.71 0.78
CA LYS A 10 18.76 -13.11 2.11
C LYS A 10 17.43 -13.10 2.86
N MET A 11 16.32 -12.78 2.20
CA MET A 11 14.99 -12.85 2.82
C MET A 11 14.58 -14.27 3.18
N ASN A 12 14.88 -15.25 2.30
CA ASN A 12 14.61 -16.65 2.57
C ASN A 12 15.42 -17.18 3.76
N GLU A 13 16.70 -16.80 3.86
CA GLU A 13 17.58 -17.16 4.98
C GLU A 13 17.07 -16.59 6.30
N LEU A 14 16.74 -15.29 6.35
CA LEU A 14 16.19 -14.65 7.54
C LEU A 14 14.83 -15.25 7.94
N GLY A 15 13.97 -15.52 6.96
CA GLY A 15 12.68 -16.18 7.17
C GLY A 15 12.83 -17.60 7.71
N ALA A 16 13.76 -18.39 7.17
CA ALA A 16 14.06 -19.74 7.66
C ALA A 16 14.62 -19.73 9.08
N ALA A 17 15.43 -18.72 9.41
CA ALA A 17 15.97 -18.49 10.75
C ALA A 17 14.95 -17.91 11.74
N LYS A 18 13.74 -17.55 11.28
CA LYS A 18 12.73 -16.80 12.05
C LYS A 18 13.27 -15.51 12.67
N GLU A 19 14.26 -14.89 12.02
CA GLU A 19 14.81 -13.60 12.42
C GLU A 19 13.90 -12.50 11.86
N PRO A 20 13.30 -11.61 12.68
CA PRO A 20 12.50 -10.51 12.18
C PRO A 20 13.34 -9.52 11.36
N PHE A 21 12.81 -9.07 10.22
CA PHE A 21 13.50 -8.11 9.34
C PHE A 21 12.53 -7.17 8.63
N ILE A 22 13.05 -6.03 8.17
CA ILE A 22 12.37 -5.12 7.25
C ILE A 22 12.99 -5.23 5.86
N PHE A 23 12.18 -5.06 4.82
CA PHE A 23 12.66 -4.85 3.47
C PHE A 23 12.05 -3.59 2.85
N ILE A 24 12.85 -2.86 2.08
CA ILE A 24 12.44 -1.65 1.34
C ILE A 24 12.92 -1.86 -0.09
N ILE A 25 12.00 -1.85 -1.05
CA ILE A 25 12.31 -2.15 -2.45
C ILE A 25 11.64 -1.07 -3.29
N ASP A 26 12.41 -0.40 -4.14
CA ASP A 26 11.88 0.54 -5.11
C ASP A 26 11.16 -0.21 -6.25
N PHE A 27 10.30 0.50 -6.98
CA PHE A 27 9.49 -0.09 -8.05
C PHE A 27 10.35 -0.78 -9.13
N GLU A 28 11.50 -0.22 -9.47
CA GLU A 28 12.41 -0.78 -10.48
C GLU A 28 13.36 -1.85 -9.90
N MET A 29 13.26 -2.13 -8.59
CA MET A 29 14.11 -3.05 -7.83
C MET A 29 15.62 -2.76 -7.94
N LYS A 30 16.00 -1.48 -8.11
CA LYS A 30 17.40 -1.06 -8.27
C LYS A 30 18.17 -1.03 -6.96
N GLU A 31 17.55 -0.56 -5.88
CA GLU A 31 18.17 -0.34 -4.57
C GLU A 31 17.40 -1.06 -3.43
N PRO A 32 17.22 -2.40 -3.51
CA PRO A 32 16.58 -3.15 -2.45
C PRO A 32 17.40 -3.15 -1.17
N LEU A 33 16.73 -2.95 -0.04
CA LEU A 33 17.28 -3.04 1.30
C LEU A 33 16.58 -4.17 2.06
N VAL A 34 17.35 -5.02 2.74
CA VAL A 34 16.85 -6.03 3.67
C VAL A 34 17.70 -6.00 4.93
N LEU A 35 17.09 -5.70 6.07
CA LEU A 35 17.78 -5.53 7.35
C LEU A 35 17.05 -6.28 8.47
N PRO A 36 17.74 -7.15 9.23
CA PRO A 36 17.24 -7.64 10.52
C PRO A 36 16.86 -6.47 11.42
N LEU A 37 15.80 -6.60 12.22
CA LEU A 37 15.32 -5.50 13.05
C LEU A 37 16.39 -5.01 14.05
N LYS A 38 17.22 -5.94 14.56
CA LYS A 38 18.34 -5.62 15.48
C LYS A 38 19.46 -4.79 14.83
N ASN A 39 19.52 -4.75 13.50
CA ASN A 39 20.51 -4.00 12.73
C ASN A 39 19.98 -2.64 12.26
N ILE A 40 18.74 -2.27 12.61
CA ILE A 40 18.17 -1.00 12.20
C ILE A 40 18.78 0.14 13.01
N ASN A 41 19.41 1.08 12.32
CA ASN A 41 19.82 2.34 12.91
C ASN A 41 18.60 3.28 13.06
N ALA A 42 18.16 3.50 14.30
CA ALA A 42 17.00 4.35 14.61
C ALA A 42 17.22 5.85 14.29
N SER A 43 18.46 6.29 14.00
CA SER A 43 18.67 7.65 13.48
C SER A 43 18.38 7.77 11.99
N GLU A 44 18.41 6.65 11.25
CA GLU A 44 18.22 6.61 9.79
C GLU A 44 16.85 6.07 9.40
N ILE A 45 16.33 5.07 10.11
CA ILE A 45 15.08 4.39 9.76
C ILE A 45 14.17 4.36 10.98
N LEU A 46 12.99 4.95 10.84
CA LEU A 46 11.90 4.80 11.80
C LEU A 46 10.75 4.06 11.13
N PHE A 47 10.13 3.12 11.83
CA PHE A 47 8.97 2.41 11.32
C PHE A 47 7.94 2.16 12.42
N ASP A 48 6.70 2.01 11.98
CA ASP A 48 5.60 1.45 12.75
C ASP A 48 4.78 0.60 11.77
N ILE A 49 4.86 -0.72 11.94
CA ILE A 49 4.21 -1.72 11.11
C ILE A 49 3.22 -2.45 12.00
N ASN A 50 1.98 -1.98 11.94
CA ASN A 50 0.84 -2.53 12.66
C ASN A 50 1.09 -2.68 14.18
N GLY A 51 1.70 -1.66 14.80
CA GLY A 51 2.01 -1.63 16.24
C GLY A 51 3.40 -2.17 16.59
N THR A 52 4.12 -2.80 15.66
CA THR A 52 5.54 -3.11 15.82
C THR A 52 6.36 -1.91 15.38
N ALA A 53 6.97 -1.20 16.33
CA ALA A 53 7.67 0.06 16.07
C ALA A 53 9.03 0.12 16.78
N ASN A 54 9.96 0.89 16.21
CA ASN A 54 11.26 1.18 16.82
C ASN A 54 11.34 2.59 17.45
N VAL A 55 10.19 3.21 17.70
CA VAL A 55 10.08 4.58 18.18
C VAL A 55 8.85 4.75 19.05
N SER A 56 9.01 5.49 20.15
CA SER A 56 7.91 5.87 21.03
C SER A 56 7.25 7.16 20.55
N ALA A 57 5.94 7.28 20.76
CA ALA A 57 5.20 8.49 20.40
C ALA A 57 5.71 9.70 21.20
N GLN A 58 5.97 10.81 20.53
CA GLN A 58 6.28 12.10 21.18
C GLN A 58 5.04 12.99 21.23
N THR A 59 4.94 13.77 22.32
CA THR A 59 3.74 14.52 22.71
C THR A 59 3.79 16.00 22.33
N GLU A 60 4.96 16.55 21.98
CA GLU A 60 5.09 17.97 21.68
C GLU A 60 4.46 18.33 20.33
N ARG A 61 3.35 19.06 20.40
CA ARG A 61 2.60 19.52 19.23
C ARG A 61 2.77 21.01 19.08
N THR A 62 3.65 21.42 18.16
CA THR A 62 3.68 22.80 17.67
C THR A 62 2.65 22.98 16.56
N THR A 63 2.21 24.22 16.35
CA THR A 63 1.36 24.57 15.21
C THR A 63 2.06 24.24 13.89
N PHE A 64 1.29 23.72 12.93
CA PHE A 64 1.82 23.35 11.62
C PHE A 64 0.96 23.90 10.49
N TYR A 65 1.54 23.99 9.29
CA TYR A 65 0.80 24.32 8.08
C TYR A 65 1.14 23.36 6.93
N PHE A 66 0.17 23.17 6.03
CA PHE A 66 0.38 22.54 4.73
C PHE A 66 -0.15 23.46 3.63
N HIS A 67 0.75 24.04 2.84
CA HIS A 67 0.38 24.72 1.60
C HIS A 67 0.63 23.78 0.43
N LYS A 68 -0.46 23.33 -0.20
CA LYS A 68 -0.46 22.39 -1.32
C LYS A 68 -0.42 23.17 -2.64
N PHE A 69 0.41 22.73 -3.58
CA PHE A 69 0.51 23.28 -4.94
C PHE A 69 0.14 22.19 -5.94
N PRO A 70 -1.17 21.85 -6.06
CA PRO A 70 -1.62 20.77 -6.92
C PRO A 70 -1.40 21.10 -8.39
N MET A 71 -1.35 20.05 -9.21
CA MET A 71 -1.35 20.20 -10.66
C MET A 71 -2.58 20.99 -11.13
N SER A 72 -2.41 21.90 -12.09
CA SER A 72 -3.53 22.63 -12.65
C SER A 72 -4.55 21.70 -13.31
N TYR A 73 -5.83 22.04 -13.19
CA TYR A 73 -6.91 21.28 -13.82
C TYR A 73 -6.71 21.10 -15.32
N LYS A 74 -6.15 22.11 -16.02
CA LYS A 74 -5.88 22.04 -17.45
C LYS A 74 -4.90 20.91 -17.82
N VAL A 75 -3.87 20.69 -17.01
CA VAL A 75 -2.89 19.61 -17.25
C VAL A 75 -3.50 18.26 -16.87
N TYR A 76 -4.17 18.18 -15.71
CA TYR A 76 -4.92 16.98 -15.31
C TYR A 76 -5.91 16.53 -16.39
N LYS A 77 -6.72 17.47 -16.92
CA LYS A 77 -7.74 17.17 -17.93
C LYS A 77 -7.14 16.56 -19.19
N LYS A 78 -6.02 17.08 -19.67
CA LYS A 78 -5.35 16.53 -20.86
C LYS A 78 -4.96 15.06 -20.66
N ALA A 79 -4.37 14.73 -19.51
CA ALA A 79 -4.00 13.35 -19.20
C ALA A 79 -5.24 12.46 -18.99
N TYR A 80 -6.27 12.98 -18.29
CA TYR A 80 -7.53 12.29 -18.09
C TYR A 80 -8.22 11.96 -19.42
N ASP A 81 -8.28 12.90 -20.36
CA ASP A 81 -8.90 12.69 -21.67
C ASP A 81 -8.20 11.56 -22.45
N ILE A 82 -6.86 11.45 -22.34
CA ILE A 82 -6.08 10.35 -22.93
C ILE A 82 -6.44 9.02 -22.27
N VAL A 83 -6.48 8.95 -20.94
CA VAL A 83 -6.84 7.74 -20.20
C VAL A 83 -8.26 7.30 -20.56
N ASN A 84 -9.22 8.22 -20.52
CA ASN A 84 -10.62 7.94 -20.82
C ASN A 84 -10.81 7.44 -22.27
N LYS A 85 -10.11 8.05 -23.24
CA LYS A 85 -10.12 7.57 -24.63
C LYS A 85 -9.65 6.11 -24.73
N ASN A 86 -8.56 5.76 -24.04
CA ASN A 86 -8.00 4.41 -24.09
C ASN A 86 -8.85 3.38 -23.34
N LEU A 87 -9.47 3.75 -22.21
CA LEU A 87 -10.44 2.89 -21.52
C LEU A 87 -11.65 2.59 -22.42
N ASN A 88 -12.20 3.60 -23.10
CA ASN A 88 -13.33 3.42 -24.01
C ASN A 88 -12.98 2.61 -25.26
N TYR A 89 -11.72 2.67 -25.70
CA TYR A 89 -11.22 1.85 -26.81
C TYR A 89 -10.94 0.40 -26.41
N GLY A 90 -10.93 0.09 -25.09
CA GLY A 90 -10.66 -1.25 -24.58
C GLY A 90 -9.16 -1.58 -24.43
N ASN A 91 -8.26 -0.59 -24.44
CA ASN A 91 -6.82 -0.82 -24.28
C ASN A 91 -6.43 -1.21 -22.85
N SER A 92 -7.27 -0.87 -21.86
CA SER A 92 -7.11 -1.32 -20.48
C SER A 92 -8.48 -1.39 -19.81
N PHE A 93 -8.62 -2.27 -18.81
CA PHE A 93 -9.79 -2.33 -17.95
C PHE A 93 -9.74 -1.29 -16.82
N LEU A 94 -8.54 -0.91 -16.38
CA LEU A 94 -8.33 -0.01 -15.25
C LEU A 94 -7.01 0.75 -15.39
N VAL A 95 -7.02 2.04 -15.03
CA VAL A 95 -5.82 2.87 -14.96
C VAL A 95 -5.88 3.77 -13.73
N ASN A 96 -4.82 3.75 -12.91
CA ASN A 96 -4.65 4.67 -11.80
C ASN A 96 -3.86 5.91 -12.25
N LEU A 97 -4.56 6.96 -12.65
CA LEU A 97 -3.95 8.23 -13.02
C LEU A 97 -3.55 9.03 -11.76
N THR A 98 -2.25 9.28 -11.58
CA THR A 98 -1.73 9.98 -10.38
C THR A 98 -0.81 11.15 -10.75
N PHE A 99 -0.70 12.12 -9.85
CA PHE A 99 0.18 13.28 -10.01
C PHE A 99 0.83 13.67 -8.68
N PRO A 100 2.13 14.01 -8.67
CA PRO A 100 2.77 14.57 -7.49
C PRO A 100 2.23 15.97 -7.21
N THR A 101 2.09 16.31 -5.92
CA THR A 101 1.72 17.66 -5.46
C THR A 101 2.79 18.16 -4.51
N LYS A 102 3.37 19.32 -4.81
CA LYS A 102 4.34 19.95 -3.90
C LYS A 102 3.61 20.42 -2.64
N ILE A 103 4.20 20.17 -1.48
CA ILE A 103 3.71 20.62 -0.18
C ILE A 103 4.79 21.49 0.45
N LYS A 104 4.42 22.71 0.86
CA LYS A 104 5.25 23.57 1.72
C LYS A 104 4.74 23.47 3.15
N THR A 105 5.63 23.20 4.09
CA THR A 105 5.34 23.02 5.52
C THR A 105 6.49 23.53 6.37
N ASN A 106 6.25 23.73 7.68
CA ASN A 106 7.28 23.97 8.70
C ASN A 106 7.74 22.68 9.40
N LEU A 107 7.19 21.53 9.01
CA LEU A 107 7.54 20.23 9.58
C LEU A 107 8.70 19.57 8.85
N SER A 108 9.60 18.93 9.59
CA SER A 108 10.54 17.96 9.02
C SER A 108 9.82 16.64 8.66
N LEU A 109 10.47 15.76 7.88
CA LEU A 109 9.91 14.43 7.61
C LEU A 109 9.76 13.61 8.89
N LYS A 110 10.69 13.78 9.84
CA LYS A 110 10.61 13.16 11.17
C LYS A 110 9.41 13.67 11.97
N ASP A 111 9.13 14.97 11.95
CA ASP A 111 7.92 15.52 12.58
C ASP A 111 6.65 14.94 11.95
N ILE A 112 6.61 14.84 10.63
CA ILE A 112 5.48 14.25 9.89
C ILE A 112 5.32 12.78 10.27
N PHE A 113 6.40 12.00 10.38
CA PHE A 113 6.37 10.61 10.81
C PHE A 113 5.83 10.46 12.25
N LEU A 114 6.34 11.26 13.20
CA LEU A 114 5.99 11.17 14.62
C LEU A 114 4.55 11.60 14.89
N ARG A 115 4.04 12.61 14.18
CA ARG A 115 2.68 13.14 14.33
C ARG A 115 1.62 12.28 13.64
N SER A 116 1.99 11.59 12.57
CA SER A 116 1.06 10.77 11.79
C SER A 116 0.66 9.50 12.50
N LYS A 117 -0.65 9.21 12.46
CA LYS A 117 -1.22 7.92 12.88
C LYS A 117 -1.57 7.13 11.63
N ALA A 118 -0.89 6.01 11.40
CA ALA A 118 -1.13 5.12 10.29
C ALA A 118 -0.82 3.69 10.71
N LYS A 119 -1.49 2.70 10.11
CA LYS A 119 -1.20 1.27 10.35
C LYS A 119 0.21 0.91 9.91
N TYR A 120 0.66 1.49 8.80
CA TYR A 120 1.99 1.25 8.25
C TYR A 120 2.63 2.60 7.95
N LYS A 121 3.77 2.87 8.58
CA LYS A 121 4.57 4.06 8.28
C LYS A 121 6.06 3.79 8.38
N LEU A 122 6.82 4.50 7.56
CA LEU A 122 8.27 4.40 7.46
C LEU A 122 8.86 5.78 7.16
N LEU A 123 9.91 6.15 7.88
CA LEU A 123 10.83 7.24 7.55
C LEU A 123 12.15 6.61 7.15
N TYR A 124 12.70 7.02 6.00
CA TYR A 124 13.98 6.52 5.51
C TYR A 124 14.95 7.66 5.22
N LYS A 125 16.07 7.69 5.95
CA LYS A 125 17.25 8.56 5.79
C LYS A 125 16.97 10.05 5.56
N ASP A 126 15.88 10.56 6.14
CA ASP A 126 15.36 11.92 5.87
C ASP A 126 15.15 12.22 4.36
N GLN A 127 14.97 11.18 3.55
CA GLN A 127 14.68 11.29 2.12
C GLN A 127 13.18 11.26 1.85
N PHE A 128 12.47 10.36 2.53
CA PHE A 128 11.03 10.25 2.40
C PHE A 128 10.37 9.69 3.66
N VAL A 129 9.08 9.99 3.80
CA VAL A 129 8.17 9.37 4.75
C VAL A 129 6.99 8.79 4.00
N VAL A 130 6.58 7.57 4.35
CA VAL A 130 5.43 6.89 3.74
C VAL A 130 4.42 6.48 4.79
N PHE A 131 3.15 6.47 4.38
CA PHE A 131 2.00 6.05 5.15
C PHE A 131 1.12 5.20 4.25
N SER A 132 0.88 3.94 4.62
CA SER A 132 -0.05 3.09 3.89
C SER A 132 -1.22 2.67 4.77
N PRO A 133 -2.47 2.83 4.30
CA PRO A 133 -3.63 2.19 4.90
C PRO A 133 -3.81 0.74 4.42
N GLU A 134 -3.17 0.38 3.30
CA GLU A 134 -3.40 -0.88 2.58
C GLU A 134 -2.25 -1.86 2.79
N ILE A 135 -2.62 -3.12 2.99
CA ILE A 135 -1.69 -4.25 3.11
C ILE A 135 -1.57 -4.89 1.73
N PHE A 136 -0.37 -4.88 1.16
CA PHE A 136 -0.12 -5.57 -0.10
C PHE A 136 -0.24 -7.10 0.07
N VAL A 137 0.51 -7.66 1.04
CA VAL A 137 0.44 -9.06 1.41
C VAL A 137 0.71 -9.26 2.90
N GLN A 138 0.01 -10.22 3.52
CA GLN A 138 0.31 -10.78 4.82
C GLN A 138 0.49 -12.29 4.70
N ILE A 139 1.53 -12.84 5.32
CA ILE A 139 1.74 -14.29 5.43
C ILE A 139 1.80 -14.63 6.92
N THR A 140 0.93 -15.52 7.37
CA THR A 140 0.89 -16.00 8.75
C THR A 140 1.81 -17.20 8.95
N GLU A 141 2.15 -17.53 10.20
CA GLU A 141 3.05 -18.64 10.54
C GLU A 141 2.53 -20.01 10.07
N ASP A 142 1.20 -20.17 10.01
CA ASP A 142 0.55 -21.36 9.45
C ASP A 142 0.53 -21.36 7.91
N GLY A 143 1.17 -20.40 7.25
CA GLY A 143 1.35 -20.36 5.80
C GLY A 143 0.11 -19.90 5.03
N VAL A 144 -0.82 -19.19 5.68
CA VAL A 144 -1.93 -18.52 4.99
C VAL A 144 -1.43 -17.19 4.45
N ILE A 145 -1.54 -17.03 3.14
CA ILE A 145 -1.22 -15.78 2.44
C ILE A 145 -2.50 -15.02 2.19
N SER A 146 -2.51 -13.72 2.51
CA SER A 146 -3.67 -12.86 2.37
C SER A 146 -3.32 -11.52 1.74
N SER A 147 -4.22 -10.99 0.92
CA SER A 147 -4.17 -9.63 0.39
C SER A 147 -5.49 -8.92 0.67
N PHE A 148 -5.43 -7.59 0.75
CA PHE A 148 -6.52 -6.76 1.24
C PHE A 148 -6.86 -5.64 0.27
N PRO A 149 -7.27 -5.96 -0.98
CA PRO A 149 -7.55 -4.94 -1.96
C PRO A 149 -8.61 -3.97 -1.48
N MET A 150 -8.38 -2.70 -1.76
CA MET A 150 -9.32 -1.65 -1.42
C MET A 150 -9.80 -0.92 -2.67
N LYS A 151 -11.12 -0.68 -2.75
CA LYS A 151 -11.72 0.09 -3.84
C LYS A 151 -13.06 0.68 -3.43
N GLY A 152 -13.16 1.99 -3.57
CA GLY A 152 -14.30 2.79 -3.15
C GLY A 152 -14.01 3.55 -1.86
N THR A 153 -14.28 4.85 -1.86
CA THR A 153 -14.07 5.72 -0.70
C THR A 153 -15.14 6.80 -0.64
N ILE A 154 -15.71 7.03 0.55
CA ILE A 154 -16.73 8.05 0.79
C ILE A 154 -16.41 8.85 2.06
N ASP A 155 -16.79 10.12 2.09
CA ASP A 155 -16.68 10.94 3.30
C ASP A 155 -17.62 10.40 4.39
N ALA A 156 -17.07 10.12 5.58
CA ALA A 156 -17.82 9.57 6.69
C ALA A 156 -18.83 10.56 7.29
N SER A 157 -18.72 11.87 6.99
CA SER A 157 -19.67 12.87 7.46
C SER A 157 -21.00 12.85 6.71
N ILE A 158 -21.07 12.17 5.56
CA ILE A 158 -22.29 12.05 4.77
C ILE A 158 -23.29 11.16 5.52
N LYS A 159 -24.53 11.62 5.66
CA LYS A 159 -25.60 10.84 6.30
C LYS A 159 -25.80 9.52 5.54
N ASN A 160 -25.74 8.40 6.27
CA ASN A 160 -25.81 7.04 5.71
C ASN A 160 -24.69 6.70 4.71
N ALA A 161 -23.50 7.30 4.83
CA ALA A 161 -22.35 7.07 3.94
C ALA A 161 -22.06 5.58 3.68
N GLU A 162 -22.09 4.74 4.73
CA GLU A 162 -21.86 3.30 4.63
C GLU A 162 -22.87 2.61 3.71
N ASN A 163 -24.17 2.87 3.89
CA ASN A 163 -25.20 2.30 3.03
C ASN A 163 -25.10 2.82 1.59
N ILE A 164 -24.70 4.08 1.40
CA ILE A 164 -24.53 4.66 0.05
C ILE A 164 -23.43 3.90 -0.69
N ILE A 165 -22.23 3.78 -0.11
CA ILE A 165 -21.09 3.18 -0.80
C ILE A 165 -21.23 1.68 -1.00
N ILE A 166 -21.85 0.96 -0.06
CA ILE A 166 -22.10 -0.48 -0.19
C ILE A 166 -23.08 -0.77 -1.33
N ASN A 167 -24.11 0.06 -1.50
CA ASN A 167 -25.16 -0.15 -2.51
C ASN A 167 -24.89 0.54 -3.85
N ASP A 168 -23.78 1.27 -4.00
CA ASP A 168 -23.39 1.84 -5.28
C ASP A 168 -22.99 0.74 -6.29
N LYS A 169 -23.72 0.68 -7.41
CA LYS A 169 -23.54 -0.34 -8.45
C LYS A 169 -22.22 -0.20 -9.21
N LYS A 170 -21.74 1.02 -9.40
CA LYS A 170 -20.47 1.30 -10.09
C LYS A 170 -19.31 0.87 -9.20
N GLU A 171 -19.32 1.29 -7.93
CA GLU A 171 -18.32 0.87 -6.96
C GLU A 171 -18.34 -0.65 -6.76
N TYR A 172 -19.53 -1.28 -6.82
CA TYR A 172 -19.64 -2.74 -6.81
C TYR A 172 -18.89 -3.39 -7.97
N ALA A 173 -19.14 -2.93 -9.21
CA ALA A 173 -18.50 -3.49 -10.38
C ALA A 173 -16.98 -3.33 -10.32
N GLU A 174 -16.49 -2.12 -10.01
CA GLU A 174 -15.06 -1.85 -9.90
C GLU A 174 -14.38 -2.67 -8.79
N HIS A 175 -15.05 -2.84 -7.65
CA HIS A 175 -14.52 -3.65 -6.54
C HIS A 175 -14.44 -5.14 -6.89
N CYS A 176 -15.46 -5.69 -7.58
CA CYS A 176 -15.42 -7.07 -8.07
C CYS A 176 -14.23 -7.31 -9.01
N THR A 177 -13.98 -6.39 -9.95
CA THR A 177 -12.83 -6.49 -10.86
C THR A 177 -11.51 -6.56 -10.10
N ILE A 178 -11.31 -5.68 -9.10
CA ILE A 178 -10.09 -5.71 -8.28
C ILE A 178 -9.98 -7.02 -7.49
N VAL A 179 -11.07 -7.50 -6.89
CA VAL A 179 -11.06 -8.74 -6.12
C VAL A 179 -10.67 -9.92 -7.01
N ASP A 180 -11.20 -10.01 -8.22
CA ASP A 180 -10.86 -11.10 -9.13
C ASP A 180 -9.43 -11.00 -9.66
N LEU A 181 -8.92 -9.79 -9.92
CA LEU A 181 -7.50 -9.59 -10.26
C LEU A 181 -6.57 -10.11 -9.15
N ILE A 182 -6.81 -9.71 -7.90
CA ILE A 182 -5.98 -10.15 -6.77
C ILE A 182 -6.14 -11.64 -6.47
N ARG A 183 -7.33 -12.22 -6.69
CA ARG A 183 -7.52 -13.68 -6.60
C ARG A 183 -6.67 -14.43 -7.63
N ASN A 184 -6.59 -13.92 -8.85
CA ASN A 184 -5.76 -14.50 -9.91
C ASN A 184 -4.27 -14.40 -9.54
N ASP A 185 -3.82 -13.22 -9.09
CA ASP A 185 -2.44 -13.01 -8.66
C ASP A 185 -2.05 -13.93 -7.50
N LEU A 186 -2.91 -14.05 -6.48
CA LEU A 186 -2.68 -14.96 -5.37
C LEU A 186 -2.63 -16.42 -5.81
N SER A 187 -3.43 -16.82 -6.81
CA SER A 187 -3.48 -18.19 -7.32
C SER A 187 -2.18 -18.63 -8.02
N ILE A 188 -1.31 -17.68 -8.40
CA ILE A 188 0.04 -17.97 -8.91
C ILE A 188 0.94 -18.56 -7.80
N VAL A 189 0.73 -18.15 -6.55
CA VAL A 189 1.62 -18.45 -5.41
C VAL A 189 0.93 -19.21 -4.27
N ALA A 190 -0.38 -19.47 -4.37
CA ALA A 190 -1.19 -20.11 -3.35
C ALA A 190 -2.17 -21.13 -3.95
N LYS A 191 -2.54 -22.13 -3.16
CA LYS A 191 -3.65 -23.04 -3.40
C LYS A 191 -4.86 -22.64 -2.58
N ASP A 192 -6.02 -23.16 -2.97
CA ASP A 192 -7.28 -22.99 -2.24
C ASP A 192 -7.56 -21.50 -1.98
N VAL A 193 -7.48 -20.67 -3.02
CA VAL A 193 -7.70 -19.22 -2.89
C VAL A 193 -9.20 -18.93 -2.78
N TYR A 194 -9.59 -18.23 -1.71
CA TYR A 194 -10.98 -17.86 -1.42
C TYR A 194 -11.10 -16.42 -0.94
N VAL A 195 -12.29 -15.86 -1.09
CA VAL A 195 -12.64 -14.55 -0.51
C VAL A 195 -13.10 -14.79 0.92
N LYS A 196 -12.25 -14.44 1.89
CA LYS A 196 -12.52 -14.61 3.32
C LYS A 196 -13.55 -13.60 3.84
N LYS A 197 -13.47 -12.36 3.36
CA LYS A 197 -14.42 -11.29 3.70
C LYS A 197 -14.61 -10.41 2.48
N PHE A 198 -15.83 -10.27 2.01
CA PHE A 198 -16.15 -9.47 0.84
C PHE A 198 -16.74 -8.13 1.26
N ARG A 199 -16.21 -7.04 0.68
CA ARG A 199 -16.75 -5.67 0.79
C ARG A 199 -17.11 -5.22 2.21
N TYR A 200 -16.13 -5.19 3.09
CA TYR A 200 -16.29 -4.64 4.43
C TYR A 200 -15.76 -3.21 4.51
N ILE A 201 -16.28 -2.45 5.48
CA ILE A 201 -15.88 -1.06 5.70
C ILE A 201 -14.68 -0.99 6.64
N ASP A 202 -13.66 -0.25 6.21
CA ASP A 202 -12.57 0.27 7.02
C ASP A 202 -12.73 1.79 7.20
N ARG A 203 -12.36 2.29 8.37
CA ARG A 203 -12.43 3.72 8.70
C ARG A 203 -11.02 4.32 8.70
N ILE A 204 -10.83 5.41 7.96
CA ILE A 204 -9.56 6.13 7.89
C ILE A 204 -9.74 7.54 8.43
N ILE A 205 -9.00 7.85 9.48
CA ILE A 205 -9.00 9.17 10.12
C ILE A 205 -7.81 9.95 9.59
N THR A 206 -8.07 11.09 8.95
CA THR A 206 -7.04 12.04 8.52
C THR A 206 -7.09 13.30 9.38
N HIS A 207 -6.17 14.23 9.16
CA HIS A 207 -6.17 15.53 9.86
C HIS A 207 -7.29 16.47 9.38
N GLU A 208 -7.87 16.24 8.20
CA GLU A 208 -8.93 17.08 7.60
C GLU A 208 -10.31 16.43 7.71
N LYS A 209 -10.40 15.14 7.40
CA LYS A 209 -11.66 14.41 7.27
C LYS A 209 -11.53 12.95 7.67
N GLU A 210 -12.68 12.33 7.85
CA GLU A 210 -12.79 10.91 8.07
C GLU A 210 -13.40 10.25 6.83
N LEU A 211 -12.84 9.11 6.43
CA LEU A 211 -13.21 8.39 5.23
C LEU A 211 -13.66 6.97 5.58
N LEU A 212 -14.70 6.50 4.91
CA LEU A 212 -15.04 5.08 4.85
C LEU A 212 -14.47 4.52 3.56
N GLN A 213 -13.75 3.41 3.67
CA GLN A 213 -13.14 2.70 2.54
C GLN A 213 -13.69 1.28 2.49
N VAL A 214 -13.95 0.78 1.29
CA VAL A 214 -14.42 -0.59 1.09
C VAL A 214 -13.22 -1.48 0.75
N SER A 215 -13.06 -2.54 1.53
CA SER A 215 -11.97 -3.51 1.41
C SER A 215 -12.54 -4.93 1.27
N SER A 216 -11.74 -5.82 0.69
CA SER A 216 -11.99 -7.27 0.75
C SER A 216 -10.76 -7.99 1.28
N CYS A 217 -10.93 -9.18 1.84
CA CYS A 217 -9.85 -10.04 2.30
C CYS A 217 -9.88 -11.31 1.47
N ILE A 218 -8.81 -11.53 0.72
CA ILE A 218 -8.61 -12.72 -0.11
C ILE A 218 -7.47 -13.50 0.49
N SER A 219 -7.66 -14.80 0.69
CA SER A 219 -6.70 -15.67 1.36
C SER A 219 -6.49 -16.97 0.58
N GLY A 220 -5.35 -17.61 0.78
CA GLY A 220 -5.06 -18.94 0.26
C GLY A 220 -3.93 -19.61 1.04
N LYS A 221 -3.69 -20.89 0.78
CA LYS A 221 -2.58 -21.63 1.37
C LYS A 221 -1.33 -21.47 0.50
N SER A 222 -0.25 -20.92 1.05
CA SER A 222 0.97 -20.71 0.27
C SER A 222 1.55 -22.04 -0.24
N LEU A 223 2.01 -22.05 -1.49
CA LEU A 223 2.56 -23.23 -2.16
C LEU A 223 3.95 -23.65 -1.65
N LYS A 224 4.72 -22.70 -1.10
CA LYS A 224 6.10 -22.89 -0.60
C LYS A 224 6.38 -21.89 0.55
N MET A 225 7.55 -21.97 1.19
CA MET A 225 8.12 -20.78 1.85
C MET A 225 8.42 -19.74 0.76
N ILE A 226 7.46 -18.87 0.47
CA ILE A 226 7.58 -17.85 -0.58
C ILE A 226 8.07 -16.55 0.05
N SER A 227 9.22 -16.05 -0.42
CA SER A 227 9.62 -14.67 -0.13
C SER A 227 8.60 -13.69 -0.74
N PRO A 228 8.12 -12.69 0.02
CA PRO A 228 7.19 -11.65 -0.45
C PRO A 228 7.55 -10.99 -1.79
N ILE A 229 8.81 -11.05 -2.23
CA ILE A 229 9.28 -10.50 -3.52
C ILE A 229 8.60 -11.15 -4.73
N PHE A 230 8.24 -12.43 -4.68
CA PHE A 230 7.60 -13.08 -5.82
C PHE A 230 6.23 -12.47 -6.15
N LEU A 231 5.50 -12.00 -5.13
CA LEU A 231 4.24 -11.26 -5.31
C LEU A 231 4.46 -9.83 -5.82
N LEU A 232 5.54 -9.17 -5.40
CA LEU A 232 5.86 -7.84 -5.91
C LEU A 232 6.15 -7.86 -7.41
N LYS A 233 6.78 -8.94 -7.91
CA LYS A 233 7.05 -9.13 -9.35
C LYS A 233 5.80 -9.45 -10.18
N SER A 234 4.84 -10.21 -9.64
CA SER A 234 3.59 -10.51 -10.38
C SER A 234 2.69 -9.28 -10.51
N ALA A 235 2.68 -8.39 -9.52
CA ALA A 235 1.90 -7.15 -9.55
C ALA A 235 2.48 -6.06 -10.47
N SER A 236 3.72 -6.22 -10.97
CA SER A 236 4.42 -5.22 -11.78
C SER A 236 4.66 -5.65 -13.25
N SER A 237 4.17 -6.82 -13.66
CA SER A 237 4.23 -7.27 -15.06
C SER A 237 3.26 -6.49 -15.96
N PHE A 238 3.67 -5.29 -16.37
CA PHE A 238 3.30 -4.74 -17.68
C PHE A 238 4.49 -4.93 -18.64
N PRO A 239 4.24 -5.26 -19.92
CA PRO A 239 5.29 -5.28 -20.93
C PRO A 239 5.87 -3.86 -21.05
N GLU A 240 7.18 -3.77 -21.19
CA GLU A 240 7.84 -2.56 -21.68
C GLU A 240 7.16 -2.12 -22.99
N ILE A 241 6.71 -0.86 -23.04
CA ILE A 241 6.43 -0.15 -24.30
C ILE A 241 7.65 0.72 -24.60
#